data_AF-A0AAD5VIF2-F1
#
_entry.id   AF-A0AAD5VIF2-F1
#
_cell.length_a   1.000
_cell.length_b   1.000
_cell.length_c   1.000
_cell.angle_alpha   90.00
_cell.angle_beta   90.00
_cell.angle_gamma   90.00
#
_symmetry.space_group_name_H-M   'P 1'
#
loop_
_entity.id
_entity.type
_entity.pdbx_description
1 polymer ?
#
loop_
_entity_poly.entity_id
_entity_poly.type
_entity_poly.pdbx_seq_one_letter_code
_entity_poly.pdbx_strand_id
1 'polypeptide(L)'
;MIGDRRSSLIKVLSLLTTSNATNTKKLLMAPKSGHYRISCNNRYIGRAIHEHNDLTPKPILSSTDDEQFVWLLEKLFNGRYRVVTGLFPQCPTGIDPNDATGVVGFVAEISQALEWELRPVHGSEDTYNIVAPNGAFWVVPRKESTQIQVLNVPEGSVFHFTSVPPPKRTW
;
A
#
# COMPACT_ATOMS: atom_id res chain seq x y z
N MET A 1 75.64 -29.56 1.58
CA MET A 1 75.58 -28.12 1.91
C MET A 1 74.11 -27.82 2.22
N ILE A 2 73.57 -27.98 3.43
CA ILE A 2 73.79 -27.34 4.75
C ILE A 2 73.82 -25.80 4.71
N GLY A 3 72.86 -25.20 5.45
CA GLY A 3 72.82 -23.80 5.91
C GLY A 3 71.72 -22.98 5.20
N ASP A 4 70.47 -22.87 5.68
CA ASP A 4 69.96 -22.26 6.92
C ASP A 4 70.32 -20.76 7.06
N ARG A 5 69.35 -19.86 6.82
CA ARG A 5 69.20 -18.59 7.55
C ARG A 5 67.74 -18.16 7.64
N ARG A 6 67.40 -17.80 8.87
CA ARG A 6 66.11 -17.51 9.47
C ARG A 6 65.61 -16.08 9.20
N SER A 7 64.30 -15.94 9.33
CA SER A 7 63.58 -14.91 10.12
C SER A 7 63.80 -13.43 9.82
N SER A 8 62.70 -12.75 9.49
CA SER A 8 62.32 -11.52 10.21
C SER A 8 60.82 -11.29 10.13
N LEU A 9 60.19 -11.41 11.29
CA LEU A 9 58.86 -10.90 11.62
C LEU A 9 58.83 -9.37 11.44
N ILE A 10 57.78 -8.85 10.80
CA ILE A 10 57.24 -7.53 11.15
C ILE A 10 55.75 -7.68 11.43
N LYS A 11 55.42 -7.52 12.71
CA LYS A 11 54.09 -7.31 13.26
C LYS A 11 53.93 -5.79 13.41
N VAL A 12 53.00 -5.16 12.71
CA VAL A 12 52.40 -3.89 13.16
C VAL A 12 50.91 -3.95 12.85
N LEU A 13 50.14 -3.65 13.88
CA LEU A 13 48.69 -3.74 14.02
C LEU A 13 48.04 -2.39 13.70
N SER A 14 46.74 -2.42 13.35
CA SER A 14 45.73 -1.37 13.66
C SER A 14 45.68 -0.17 12.67
N LEU A 15 44.57 0.43 12.20
CA LEU A 15 43.15 0.51 12.59
C LEU A 15 42.26 0.91 11.38
N LEU A 16 41.03 0.36 11.36
CA LEU A 16 39.71 0.98 11.11
C LEU A 16 39.32 1.66 9.76
N THR A 17 38.12 1.24 9.34
CA THR A 17 36.99 2.00 8.73
C THR A 17 37.15 2.47 7.28
N THR A 18 36.18 2.34 6.36
CA THR A 18 34.70 2.36 6.40
C THR A 18 34.19 1.83 5.05
N SER A 19 33.35 0.80 5.02
CA SER A 19 31.89 0.84 4.73
C SER A 19 31.44 1.22 3.32
N ASN A 20 30.47 0.43 2.84
CA ASN A 20 29.39 0.73 1.88
C ASN A 20 29.61 0.33 0.42
N ALA A 21 29.04 -0.82 0.05
CA ALA A 21 27.77 -0.82 -0.67
C ALA A 21 27.21 -2.24 -0.72
N THR A 22 26.49 -2.63 0.33
CA THR A 22 25.57 -3.76 0.27
C THR A 22 24.44 -3.35 -0.67
N ASN A 23 24.64 -3.51 -1.98
CA ASN A 23 23.56 -3.45 -2.97
C ASN A 23 22.76 -4.75 -2.87
N THR A 24 22.18 -5.01 -1.70
CA THR A 24 21.07 -5.94 -1.60
C THR A 24 19.96 -5.29 -2.40
N LYS A 25 19.69 -5.85 -3.59
CA LYS A 25 18.38 -5.79 -4.24
C LYS A 25 17.35 -6.07 -3.15
N LYS A 26 16.85 -5.01 -2.53
CA LYS A 26 15.86 -5.12 -1.46
C LYS A 26 14.65 -5.71 -2.16
N LEU A 27 14.34 -6.97 -1.85
CA LEU A 27 13.23 -7.68 -2.48
C LEU A 27 11.99 -6.82 -2.27
N LEU A 28 11.35 -6.44 -3.37
CA LEU A 28 10.04 -5.82 -3.34
C LEU A 28 9.08 -6.87 -2.78
N MET A 29 8.70 -6.70 -1.51
CA MET A 29 7.79 -7.62 -0.84
C MET A 29 6.36 -7.12 -1.03
N ALA A 30 5.44 -8.03 -1.36
CA ALA A 30 4.03 -7.74 -1.33
C ALA A 30 3.59 -7.43 0.13
N PRO A 31 2.63 -6.52 0.35
CA PRO A 31 2.26 -6.12 1.71
C PRO A 31 1.62 -7.29 2.45
N LYS A 32 1.78 -7.32 3.77
CA LYS A 32 1.12 -8.32 4.63
C LYS A 32 -0.35 -7.95 4.80
N SER A 33 -1.16 -8.91 5.27
CA SER A 33 -2.49 -8.57 5.77
C SER A 33 -2.35 -7.74 7.04
N GLY A 34 -3.20 -6.74 7.22
CA GLY A 34 -3.10 -5.84 8.38
C GLY A 34 -3.81 -4.51 8.18
N HIS A 35 -3.56 -3.61 9.13
CA HIS A 35 -4.14 -2.28 9.14
C HIS A 35 -3.14 -1.25 8.60
N TYR A 36 -3.63 -0.35 7.75
CA TYR A 36 -2.80 0.60 7.03
C TYR A 36 -3.45 1.98 6.96
N ARG A 37 -2.62 3.02 6.97
CA ARG A 37 -2.95 4.31 6.35
C ARG A 37 -2.43 4.29 4.93
N ILE A 38 -3.28 4.66 3.97
CA ILE A 38 -2.92 4.70 2.55
C ILE A 38 -2.89 6.17 2.13
N SER A 39 -1.81 6.60 1.50
CA SER A 39 -1.68 7.96 0.99
C SER A 39 -1.19 8.00 -0.47
N CYS A 40 -1.50 9.07 -1.16
CA CYS A 40 -1.00 9.38 -2.50
C CYS A 40 -0.79 10.89 -2.61
N ASN A 41 0.35 11.34 -3.16
CA ASN A 41 0.68 12.77 -3.28
C ASN A 41 0.51 13.56 -1.96
N ASN A 42 0.99 12.98 -0.84
CA ASN A 42 0.88 13.54 0.52
C ASN A 42 -0.56 13.73 1.06
N ARG A 43 -1.56 13.08 0.45
CA ARG A 43 -2.96 13.09 0.91
C ARG A 43 -3.39 11.70 1.33
N TYR A 44 -4.11 11.59 2.44
CA TYR A 44 -4.67 10.31 2.88
C TYR A 44 -5.90 9.96 2.05
N ILE A 45 -5.94 8.70 1.61
CA ILE A 45 -7.03 8.14 0.83
C ILE A 45 -8.03 7.50 1.78
N GLY A 46 -9.32 7.70 1.57
CA GLY A 46 -10.33 7.16 2.46
C GLY A 46 -11.74 7.58 2.12
N ARG A 47 -12.63 7.46 3.08
CA ARG A 47 -14.02 7.93 3.01
C ARG A 47 -14.18 9.28 3.71
N ALA A 48 -15.30 9.95 3.54
CA ALA A 48 -15.60 11.13 4.33
C ALA A 48 -16.00 10.74 5.76
N ILE A 49 -15.75 11.59 6.75
CA ILE A 49 -16.22 11.39 8.13
C ILE A 49 -17.75 11.54 8.23
N HIS A 50 -18.32 12.48 7.45
CA HIS A 50 -19.75 12.72 7.35
C HIS A 50 -20.28 12.21 6.02
N GLU A 51 -20.97 11.08 6.07
CA GLU A 51 -21.60 10.48 4.89
C GLU A 51 -23.12 10.38 5.09
N HIS A 52 -23.84 10.25 3.98
CA HIS A 52 -25.26 9.94 4.03
C HIS A 52 -25.49 8.61 4.77
N ASN A 53 -26.47 8.59 5.69
CA ASN A 53 -26.84 7.41 6.46
C ASN A 53 -27.78 6.48 5.67
N ASP A 54 -27.33 6.09 4.48
CA ASP A 54 -27.97 5.09 3.65
C ASP A 54 -26.99 3.95 3.35
N LEU A 55 -27.51 2.87 2.76
CA LEU A 55 -26.73 1.69 2.43
C LEU A 55 -26.12 1.75 1.02
N THR A 56 -26.16 2.90 0.35
CA THR A 56 -25.54 3.02 -0.97
C THR A 56 -24.02 2.89 -0.84
N PRO A 57 -23.34 2.44 -1.91
CA PRO A 57 -21.88 2.43 -1.95
C PRO A 57 -21.32 3.82 -1.60
N LYS A 58 -20.23 3.86 -0.84
CA LYS A 58 -19.60 5.10 -0.39
C LYS A 58 -18.36 5.40 -1.20
N PRO A 59 -18.20 6.62 -1.74
CA PRO A 59 -17.06 6.94 -2.59
C PRO A 59 -15.74 6.87 -1.83
N ILE A 60 -14.70 6.36 -2.49
CA ILE A 60 -13.33 6.45 -1.99
C ILE A 60 -12.71 7.73 -2.55
N LEU A 61 -12.30 8.63 -1.67
CA LEU A 61 -11.87 9.97 -1.99
C LEU A 61 -10.34 10.09 -2.06
N SER A 62 -9.88 10.96 -2.95
CA SER A 62 -8.47 11.36 -3.13
C SER A 62 -7.88 12.09 -1.92
N SER A 63 -8.74 12.57 -1.03
CA SER A 63 -8.37 13.16 0.26
C SER A 63 -9.54 12.96 1.22
N THR A 64 -9.31 12.19 2.29
CA THR A 64 -10.27 12.03 3.40
C THR A 64 -10.12 13.19 4.40
N ASP A 65 -11.24 13.58 5.02
CA ASP A 65 -11.29 14.47 6.19
C ASP A 65 -11.28 13.68 7.53
N ASP A 66 -11.29 12.35 7.48
CA ASP A 66 -11.08 11.47 8.63
C ASP A 66 -9.57 11.21 8.82
N GLU A 67 -8.94 11.99 9.69
CA GLU A 67 -7.51 11.83 10.05
C GLU A 67 -7.20 10.48 10.71
N GLN A 68 -8.22 9.78 11.22
CA GLN A 68 -8.10 8.48 11.85
C GLN A 68 -8.48 7.34 10.91
N PHE A 69 -8.70 7.63 9.63
CA PHE A 69 -9.10 6.62 8.68
C PHE A 69 -8.06 5.51 8.55
N VAL A 70 -8.51 4.27 8.70
CA VAL A 70 -7.69 3.06 8.61
C VAL A 70 -8.30 2.09 7.61
N TRP A 71 -7.44 1.58 6.75
CA TRP A 71 -7.74 0.50 5.82
C TRP A 71 -7.39 -0.85 6.44
N LEU A 72 -8.20 -1.86 6.15
CA LEU A 72 -7.84 -3.26 6.35
C LEU A 72 -7.46 -3.87 5.00
N LEU A 73 -6.26 -4.42 4.92
CA LEU A 73 -5.82 -5.27 3.81
C LEU A 73 -5.90 -6.74 4.21
N GLU A 74 -6.61 -7.52 3.41
CA GLU A 74 -6.66 -8.98 3.56
C GLU A 74 -6.05 -9.64 2.34
N LYS A 75 -4.91 -10.30 2.52
CA LYS A 75 -4.25 -11.05 1.47
C LYS A 75 -4.94 -12.40 1.31
N LEU A 76 -5.37 -12.70 0.09
CA LEU A 76 -6.04 -13.93 -0.28
C LEU A 76 -5.02 -14.99 -0.73
N PHE A 77 -5.46 -16.26 -0.77
CA PHE A 77 -4.61 -17.40 -1.18
C PHE A 77 -4.09 -17.29 -2.61
N ASN A 78 -4.81 -16.59 -3.49
CA ASN A 78 -4.41 -16.34 -4.88
C ASN A 78 -3.40 -15.17 -5.01
N GLY A 79 -2.96 -14.56 -3.91
CA GLY A 79 -2.03 -13.44 -3.90
C GLY A 79 -2.67 -12.06 -4.14
N ARG A 80 -3.98 -12.00 -4.41
CA ARG A 80 -4.76 -10.75 -4.48
C ARG A 80 -5.20 -10.29 -3.09
N TYR A 81 -5.81 -9.12 -3.02
CA TYR A 81 -6.17 -8.45 -1.79
C TYR A 81 -7.63 -8.01 -1.79
N ARG A 82 -8.32 -8.19 -0.67
CA ARG A 82 -9.47 -7.35 -0.35
C ARG A 82 -8.96 -6.08 0.32
N VAL A 83 -9.34 -4.95 -0.26
CA VAL A 83 -9.03 -3.62 0.26
C VAL A 83 -10.31 -3.08 0.89
N VAL A 84 -10.33 -3.00 2.21
CA VAL A 84 -11.55 -2.79 3.00
C VAL A 84 -11.47 -1.46 3.74
N THR A 85 -12.51 -0.64 3.61
CA THR A 85 -12.61 0.63 4.34
C THR A 85 -13.10 0.43 5.76
N GLY A 86 -12.49 1.15 6.70
CA GLY A 86 -13.03 1.37 8.03
C GLY A 86 -13.03 0.14 8.94
N LEU A 87 -13.41 0.38 10.19
CA LEU A 87 -13.49 -0.67 11.22
C LEU A 87 -14.89 -1.25 11.34
N PHE A 88 -15.91 -0.39 11.18
CA PHE A 88 -17.31 -0.78 11.26
C PHE A 88 -18.23 0.27 10.61
N PRO A 89 -19.11 -0.12 9.66
CA PRO A 89 -19.07 -1.40 8.96
C PRO A 89 -17.82 -1.50 8.09
N GLN A 90 -17.22 -2.70 8.05
CA GLN A 90 -16.17 -3.02 7.09
C GLN A 90 -16.78 -3.05 5.69
N CYS A 91 -16.33 -2.15 4.81
CA CYS A 91 -16.87 -2.07 3.46
C CYS A 91 -15.77 -2.44 2.45
N PRO A 92 -15.79 -3.64 1.86
CA PRO A 92 -14.83 -4.01 0.83
C PRO A 92 -15.05 -3.16 -0.43
N THR A 93 -13.97 -2.86 -1.13
CA THR A 93 -14.01 -1.92 -2.27
C THR A 93 -14.23 -2.60 -3.61
N GLY A 94 -14.83 -1.86 -4.55
CA GLY A 94 -14.96 -2.24 -5.95
C GLY A 94 -15.20 -1.02 -6.82
N ILE A 95 -15.84 -1.25 -7.97
CA ILE A 95 -16.20 -0.20 -8.93
C ILE A 95 -17.67 0.15 -8.72
N ASP A 96 -18.00 1.43 -8.77
CA ASP A 96 -19.36 1.94 -8.60
C ASP A 96 -20.27 1.39 -9.72
N PRO A 97 -21.40 0.75 -9.39
CA PRO A 97 -22.35 0.28 -10.40
C PRO A 97 -23.00 1.42 -11.19
N ASN A 98 -23.03 2.64 -10.64
CA ASN A 98 -23.62 3.82 -11.30
C ASN A 98 -22.58 4.69 -12.03
N ASP A 99 -21.28 4.51 -11.72
CA ASP A 99 -20.15 5.12 -12.42
C ASP A 99 -19.09 4.05 -12.68
N ALA A 100 -19.02 3.58 -13.93
CA ALA A 100 -18.14 2.49 -14.36
C ALA A 100 -16.64 2.72 -14.10
N THR A 101 -16.25 3.91 -13.62
CA THR A 101 -14.87 4.22 -13.24
C THR A 101 -14.70 4.51 -11.76
N GLY A 102 -15.72 4.91 -11.02
CA GLY A 102 -15.59 5.33 -9.62
C GLY A 102 -15.23 4.18 -8.69
N VAL A 103 -14.31 4.40 -7.74
CA VAL A 103 -14.05 3.44 -6.65
C VAL A 103 -14.98 3.73 -5.49
N VAL A 104 -15.62 2.68 -4.96
CA VAL A 104 -16.53 2.74 -3.82
C VAL A 104 -16.23 1.65 -2.79
N GLY A 105 -16.61 1.88 -1.54
CA GLY A 105 -16.79 0.85 -0.52
C GLY A 105 -18.25 0.38 -0.45
N PHE A 106 -18.48 -0.92 -0.57
CA PHE A 106 -19.84 -1.48 -0.52
C PHE A 106 -20.30 -1.71 0.92
N VAL A 107 -21.36 -0.99 1.34
CA VAL A 107 -21.92 -1.09 2.69
C VAL A 107 -22.81 -2.33 2.85
N ALA A 108 -23.63 -2.64 1.84
CA ALA A 108 -24.55 -3.79 1.86
C ALA A 108 -24.20 -4.86 0.81
N GLU A 109 -23.93 -4.45 -0.43
CA GLU A 109 -23.72 -5.35 -1.57
C GLU A 109 -22.27 -5.86 -1.67
N ILE A 110 -21.75 -6.43 -0.58
CA ILE A 110 -20.35 -6.84 -0.44
C ILE A 110 -19.90 -7.88 -1.49
N SER A 111 -20.84 -8.60 -2.12
CA SER A 111 -20.58 -9.55 -3.19
C SER A 111 -20.08 -8.90 -4.49
N GLN A 112 -20.28 -7.59 -4.65
CA GLN A 112 -19.76 -6.81 -5.78
C GLN A 112 -18.33 -6.32 -5.59
N ALA A 113 -17.76 -6.50 -4.39
CA ALA A 113 -16.39 -6.09 -4.13
C ALA A 113 -15.38 -6.86 -5.00
N LEU A 114 -14.31 -6.18 -5.36
CA LEU A 114 -13.26 -6.73 -6.20
C LEU A 114 -12.06 -7.19 -5.37
N GLU A 115 -11.37 -8.17 -5.92
CA GLU A 115 -10.03 -8.52 -5.47
C GLU A 115 -9.01 -7.72 -6.25
N TRP A 116 -8.15 -6.99 -5.55
CA TRP A 116 -7.16 -6.09 -6.15
C TRP A 116 -5.78 -6.74 -6.18
N GLU A 117 -5.02 -6.44 -7.22
CA GLU A 117 -3.59 -6.73 -7.26
C GLU A 117 -2.82 -5.51 -6.75
N LEU A 118 -1.86 -5.72 -5.84
CA LEU A 118 -0.98 -4.67 -5.33
C LEU A 118 0.41 -4.84 -5.97
N ARG A 119 0.69 -4.03 -7.00
CA ARG A 119 1.97 -4.10 -7.73
C ARG A 119 3.01 -3.21 -7.06
N PRO A 120 4.15 -3.75 -6.60
CA PRO A 120 5.17 -2.94 -5.97
C PRO A 120 5.83 -1.98 -6.96
N VAL A 121 6.09 -0.74 -6.54
CA VAL A 121 6.82 0.25 -7.34
C VAL A 121 8.33 0.06 -7.13
N HIS A 122 9.07 -0.10 -8.23
CA HIS A 122 10.51 -0.35 -8.17
C HIS A 122 11.26 0.79 -7.48
N GLY A 123 12.10 0.42 -6.49
CA GLY A 123 12.94 1.37 -5.77
C GLY A 123 12.22 2.14 -4.65
N SER A 124 10.92 1.87 -4.40
CA SER A 124 10.17 2.50 -3.31
C SER A 124 9.58 1.45 -2.37
N GLU A 125 9.88 1.60 -1.08
CA GLU A 125 9.34 0.72 -0.03
C GLU A 125 7.90 1.06 0.28
N ASP A 126 7.12 0.04 0.65
CA ASP A 126 5.73 0.18 1.07
C ASP A 126 4.88 1.00 0.07
N THR A 127 5.22 0.89 -1.21
CA THR A 127 4.65 1.71 -2.26
C THR A 127 4.16 0.84 -3.40
N TYR A 128 2.89 1.01 -3.79
CA TYR A 128 2.22 0.12 -4.71
C TYR A 128 1.30 0.86 -5.68
N ASN A 129 1.10 0.30 -6.86
CA ASN A 129 -0.09 0.56 -7.67
C ASN A 129 -1.19 -0.44 -7.29
N ILE A 130 -2.43 0.02 -7.27
CA ILE A 130 -3.61 -0.82 -7.02
C ILE A 130 -4.27 -1.11 -8.37
N VAL A 131 -4.40 -2.39 -8.72
CA VAL A 131 -4.80 -2.84 -10.06
C VAL A 131 -6.04 -3.72 -9.98
N ALA A 132 -7.03 -3.38 -10.80
CA ALA A 132 -8.27 -4.12 -10.98
C ALA A 132 -8.03 -5.48 -11.69
N PRO A 133 -8.98 -6.43 -11.61
CA PRO A 133 -8.91 -7.70 -12.35
C PRO A 133 -8.70 -7.55 -13.87
N ASN A 134 -9.22 -6.48 -14.47
CA ASN A 134 -9.07 -6.19 -15.89
C ASN A 134 -7.74 -5.48 -16.25
N GLY A 135 -6.84 -5.28 -15.29
CA GLY A 135 -5.55 -4.61 -15.50
C GLY A 135 -5.59 -3.08 -15.42
N ALA A 136 -6.77 -2.47 -15.25
CA ALA A 136 -6.90 -1.03 -15.04
C ALA A 136 -6.40 -0.62 -13.64
N PHE A 137 -5.96 0.62 -13.51
CA PHE A 137 -5.32 1.13 -12.30
C PHE A 137 -6.24 2.05 -11.52
N TRP A 138 -6.09 2.07 -10.19
CA TRP A 138 -6.55 3.20 -9.39
C TRP A 138 -5.76 4.45 -9.76
N VAL A 139 -6.49 5.52 -10.06
CA VAL A 139 -5.97 6.84 -10.42
C VAL A 139 -6.59 7.87 -9.49
N VAL A 140 -5.73 8.63 -8.83
CA VAL A 140 -6.09 9.74 -7.94
C VAL A 140 -6.24 11.01 -8.76
N PRO A 141 -7.45 11.61 -8.83
CA PRO A 141 -7.65 12.87 -9.54
C PRO A 141 -6.84 14.01 -8.94
N ARG A 142 -6.54 15.04 -9.77
CA ARG A 142 -5.81 16.23 -9.31
C ARG A 142 -6.56 17.01 -8.24
N LYS A 143 -7.89 17.10 -8.39
CA LYS A 143 -8.79 17.80 -7.46
C LYS A 143 -8.89 17.00 -6.15
N GLU A 144 -8.80 17.73 -5.04
CA GLU A 144 -8.98 17.16 -3.70
C GLU A 144 -10.40 16.66 -3.48
N SER A 145 -10.54 15.72 -2.54
CA SER A 145 -11.81 15.13 -2.11
C SER A 145 -12.68 14.69 -3.29
N THR A 146 -12.03 14.19 -4.34
CA THR A 146 -12.67 13.68 -5.55
C THR A 146 -12.55 12.16 -5.55
N GLN A 147 -13.59 11.47 -6.00
CA GLN A 147 -13.60 10.02 -6.05
C GLN A 147 -12.43 9.48 -6.89
N ILE A 148 -11.73 8.48 -6.35
CA ILE A 148 -10.70 7.73 -7.08
C ILE A 148 -11.35 7.00 -8.25
N GLN A 149 -10.65 6.95 -9.38
CA GLN A 149 -11.13 6.29 -10.59
C GLN A 149 -10.31 5.04 -10.91
N VAL A 150 -10.91 4.08 -11.60
CA VAL A 150 -10.27 2.92 -12.21
C VAL A 150 -10.16 3.16 -13.71
N LEU A 151 -8.95 3.41 -14.20
CA LEU A 151 -8.70 3.80 -15.59
C LEU A 151 -7.71 2.87 -16.27
N ASN A 152 -7.90 2.65 -17.57
CA ASN A 152 -6.93 1.93 -18.41
C ASN A 152 -5.85 2.90 -18.89
N VAL A 153 -4.81 3.03 -18.07
CA VAL A 153 -3.66 3.91 -18.29
C VAL A 153 -2.36 3.11 -18.25
N PRO A 154 -1.26 3.59 -18.88
CA PRO A 154 0.01 2.88 -18.85
C PRO A 154 0.55 2.68 -17.42
N GLU A 155 0.32 3.66 -16.55
CA GLU A 155 0.76 3.65 -15.15
C GLU A 155 -0.33 4.25 -14.25
N GLY A 156 -0.57 3.59 -13.11
CA GLY A 156 -1.51 4.04 -12.09
C GLY A 156 -0.96 5.11 -11.16
N SER A 157 -1.80 5.59 -10.26
CA SER A 157 -1.32 6.35 -9.11
C SER A 157 -0.49 5.48 -8.17
N VAL A 158 0.47 6.13 -7.52
CA VAL A 158 1.42 5.49 -6.62
C VAL A 158 0.96 5.73 -5.18
N PHE A 159 0.66 4.65 -4.47
CA PHE A 159 0.11 4.69 -3.12
C PHE A 159 1.15 4.23 -2.11
N HIS A 160 1.35 5.00 -1.05
CA HIS A 160 2.20 4.65 0.08
C HIS A 160 1.36 4.05 1.21
N PHE A 161 1.81 2.92 1.76
CA PHE A 161 1.11 2.13 2.76
C PHE A 161 1.86 2.15 4.08
N THR A 162 1.37 2.92 5.04
CA THR A 162 1.96 2.95 6.38
C THR A 162 1.22 1.98 7.29
N SER A 163 1.89 0.90 7.73
CA SER A 163 1.29 -0.04 8.68
C SER A 163 1.00 0.65 10.00
N VAL A 164 -0.20 0.40 10.55
CA VAL A 164 -0.63 0.89 11.85
C VAL A 164 -1.15 -0.26 12.71
N PRO A 165 -1.14 -0.12 14.05
CA PRO A 165 -1.79 -1.08 14.93
C PRO A 165 -3.29 -1.19 14.60
N PRO A 166 -3.93 -2.34 14.90
CA PRO A 166 -5.38 -2.43 14.89
C PRO A 166 -5.97 -1.32 15.76
N PRO A 167 -6.98 -0.58 15.28
CA PRO A 167 -7.61 0.45 16.07
C PRO A 167 -8.23 -0.14 17.34
N LYS A 168 -8.10 0.59 18.45
CA LYS A 168 -8.74 0.18 19.71
C LYS A 168 -10.25 0.30 19.53
N ARG A 169 -11.00 -0.80 19.70
CA ARG A 169 -12.47 -0.76 19.73
C ARG A 169 -12.90 0.12 20.90
N THR A 170 -13.37 1.33 20.61
CA THR A 170 -14.17 2.13 21.54
C THR A 170 -15.62 1.80 21.26
N TRP A 171 -16.25 1.09 22.20
CA TRP A 171 -17.69 0.80 22.20
C TRP A 171 -18.47 2.02 22.70
#